data_AF-A0A9E6RKH4-F1
#
_entry.id   AF-A0A9E6RKH4-F1
#
_cell.length_a   1.000
_cell.length_b   1.000
_cell.length_c   1.000
_cell.angle_alpha   90.00
_cell.angle_beta   90.00
_cell.angle_gamma   90.00
#
_symmetry.space_group_name_H-M   'P 1'
#
loop_
_entity.id
_entity.type
_entity.pdbx_description
1 polymer ?
#
loop_
_entity_poly.entity_id
_entity_poly.type
_entity_poly.pdbx_seq_one_letter_code
_entity_poly.pdbx_strand_id
1 'polypeptide(L)'
;MPPRLWRGLWAWYCFRRPKPARLSPFTPALTTASPGSGQCGRRAPHPRPTGWWWYWSAEPRKLPAMRWIAMLAGVGMMAGCAAAPAPTAFQAPFARAGYGPERIARIAEREWLAFGSVLADGTTSSSGRRETEDGWWQRVGDYWFQGVGAAHTGLHETADGRPFWSAAFISYVMAAAGAGDRFVYSDAHAVYINRAIADREAGRTTGWLGWPIDALTPQRGDLVCQARAEAGRVPVRYHTRPARFPAHCDIVVAVEPDWIAVIGGNVADTVARRRYPLHQGRLPTERGDWLALLRFQG
;
A
#
# COMPACT_ATOMS: atom_id res chain seq x y z
N MET A 1 -10.12 -61.42 22.95
CA MET A 1 -9.62 -61.69 24.31
C MET A 1 -8.16 -61.21 24.41
N PRO A 2 -7.84 -60.21 25.26
CA PRO A 2 -6.47 -59.77 25.62
C PRO A 2 -5.93 -60.66 26.78
N PRO A 3 -4.72 -60.51 27.42
CA PRO A 3 -3.88 -59.32 27.75
C PRO A 3 -2.34 -59.54 27.56
N ARG A 4 -1.34 -58.68 27.86
CA ARG A 4 -0.89 -57.94 29.08
C ARG A 4 0.21 -56.93 28.64
N LEU A 5 0.17 -55.62 28.94
CA LEU A 5 0.68 -54.87 30.12
C LEU A 5 2.17 -55.08 30.48
N TRP A 6 3.00 -54.00 30.45
CA TRP A 6 3.46 -53.22 31.63
C TRP A 6 4.61 -52.20 31.37
N ARG A 7 4.45 -51.01 32.01
CA ARG A 7 5.43 -49.97 32.51
C ARG A 7 6.32 -49.24 31.48
N GLY A 8 6.47 -47.90 31.46
CA GLY A 8 6.09 -46.82 32.37
C GLY A 8 7.33 -46.03 32.82
N LEU A 9 7.38 -44.71 32.59
CA LEU A 9 8.13 -43.71 33.38
C LEU A 9 7.70 -42.30 32.96
N TRP A 10 6.97 -41.63 33.87
CA TRP A 10 6.64 -40.20 33.85
C TRP A 10 7.59 -39.49 34.82
N ALA A 11 8.22 -38.40 34.39
CA ALA A 11 9.00 -37.52 35.26
C ALA A 11 8.22 -36.23 35.56
N TRP A 12 7.92 -36.03 36.84
CA TRP A 12 7.41 -34.79 37.42
C TRP A 12 8.57 -33.83 37.70
N TYR A 13 8.43 -32.54 37.36
CA TYR A 13 9.28 -31.47 37.88
C TYR A 13 8.44 -30.53 38.76
N CYS A 14 8.76 -30.52 40.07
CA CYS A 14 8.13 -29.66 41.06
C CYS A 14 8.82 -28.28 41.14
N PHE A 15 7.97 -27.25 41.18
CA PHE A 15 8.26 -25.84 41.41
C PHE A 15 8.82 -25.60 42.83
N ARG A 16 9.91 -24.83 42.99
CA ARG A 16 10.33 -24.24 44.28
C ARG A 16 10.23 -22.72 44.22
N ARG A 17 9.44 -22.13 45.13
CA ARG A 17 9.36 -20.69 45.41
C ARG A 17 10.43 -20.27 46.44
N PRO A 18 11.11 -19.12 46.29
CA PRO A 18 11.89 -18.51 47.38
C PRO A 18 11.04 -17.57 48.27
N LYS A 19 11.38 -17.55 49.57
CA LYS A 19 10.76 -16.76 50.67
C LYS A 19 11.27 -15.30 50.72
N PRO A 20 10.52 -14.37 51.36
CA PRO A 20 10.82 -12.94 51.38
C PRO A 20 11.80 -12.52 52.51
N ALA A 21 12.65 -11.52 52.24
CA ALA A 21 13.54 -10.89 53.22
C ALA A 21 12.89 -9.64 53.85
N ARG A 22 13.05 -9.49 55.17
CA ARG A 22 12.55 -8.38 56.01
C ARG A 22 13.47 -7.16 55.96
N LEU A 23 12.88 -5.98 56.21
CA LEU A 23 13.52 -4.66 56.31
C LEU A 23 13.72 -4.19 57.77
N SER A 24 14.67 -3.23 57.90
CA SER A 24 14.86 -2.16 58.93
C SER A 24 15.88 -2.39 60.07
N PRO A 25 16.47 -1.32 60.69
CA PRO A 25 16.70 0.08 60.24
C PRO A 25 18.09 0.75 60.59
N PHE A 26 18.38 1.86 59.89
CA PHE A 26 19.08 3.14 60.25
C PHE A 26 20.46 3.24 60.97
N THR A 27 21.51 3.64 60.20
CA THR A 27 22.52 4.77 60.31
C THR A 27 23.29 5.15 61.61
N PRO A 28 24.33 6.04 61.57
CA PRO A 28 25.36 6.37 60.54
C PRO A 28 26.82 6.51 61.12
N ALA A 29 27.85 6.57 60.28
CA ALA A 29 29.10 7.32 60.60
C ALA A 29 29.91 7.69 59.34
N LEU A 30 30.48 8.90 59.39
CA LEU A 30 31.24 9.63 58.37
C LEU A 30 32.64 9.03 58.11
N THR A 31 33.14 9.10 56.87
CA THR A 31 34.47 9.70 56.59
C THR A 31 34.64 10.09 55.12
N THR A 32 35.39 11.18 54.95
CA THR A 32 35.75 11.97 53.77
C THR A 32 36.75 11.31 52.82
N ALA A 33 36.63 11.56 51.50
CA ALA A 33 37.69 12.09 50.62
C ALA A 33 37.25 12.11 49.14
N SER A 34 37.66 13.17 48.44
CA SER A 34 37.51 13.48 47.01
C SER A 34 38.93 13.74 46.45
N PRO A 35 39.19 14.00 45.14
CA PRO A 35 38.52 13.61 43.90
C PRO A 35 39.48 12.88 42.91
N GLY A 36 38.92 12.20 41.90
CA GLY A 36 39.67 11.65 40.77
C GLY A 36 38.83 11.64 39.49
N SER A 37 39.25 12.45 38.53
CA SER A 37 38.65 12.71 37.21
C SER A 37 38.50 11.48 36.33
N GLY A 38 37.33 11.32 35.68
CA GLY A 38 37.12 10.36 34.61
C GLY A 38 35.72 10.47 34.01
N GLN A 39 35.52 11.43 33.09
CA GLN A 39 34.31 11.49 32.25
C GLN A 39 34.45 10.52 31.07
N CYS A 40 33.47 9.64 30.86
CA CYS A 40 33.12 9.17 29.52
C CYS A 40 31.68 8.62 29.46
N GLY A 41 30.81 9.35 28.74
CA GLY A 41 29.73 8.80 27.90
C GLY A 41 28.46 8.23 28.55
N ARG A 42 27.52 9.09 28.95
CA ARG A 42 26.09 8.71 29.06
C ARG A 42 25.45 8.72 27.66
N ARG A 43 24.86 7.60 27.23
CA ARG A 43 24.01 7.53 26.03
C ARG A 43 22.74 8.36 26.26
N ALA A 44 22.56 9.40 25.45
CA ALA A 44 21.29 10.12 25.32
C ALA A 44 20.27 9.27 24.53
N PRO A 45 18.97 9.33 24.86
CA PRO A 45 17.93 8.68 24.08
C PRO A 45 17.75 9.41 22.74
N HIS A 46 17.66 8.65 21.65
CA HIS A 46 17.41 9.16 20.30
C HIS A 46 16.12 10.01 20.23
N PRO A 47 16.14 11.23 19.67
CA PRO A 47 14.93 11.94 19.35
C PRO A 47 14.26 11.29 18.13
N ARG A 48 12.94 11.06 18.23
CA ARG A 48 12.08 10.72 17.08
C ARG A 48 12.08 11.93 16.13
N PRO A 49 12.29 11.78 14.80
CA PRO A 49 12.05 12.88 13.90
C PRO A 49 10.55 13.02 13.63
N THR A 50 9.89 13.84 14.44
CA THR A 50 8.70 14.60 14.05
C THR A 50 9.17 15.79 13.21
N GLY A 51 8.68 15.90 11.98
CA GLY A 51 8.90 17.09 11.15
C GLY A 51 9.14 16.72 9.70
N TRP A 52 8.09 16.78 8.88
CA TRP A 52 8.20 16.76 7.43
C TRP A 52 7.99 18.19 6.96
N TRP A 53 9.10 18.90 6.74
CA TRP A 53 9.14 20.29 6.33
C TRP A 53 9.74 20.42 4.92
N TRP A 54 8.92 21.00 4.03
CA TRP A 54 9.22 21.94 2.93
C TRP A 54 9.80 21.51 1.56
N TYR A 55 9.08 22.03 0.54
CA TYR A 55 9.53 22.67 -0.73
C TYR A 55 10.28 21.87 -1.81
N TRP A 56 9.72 21.74 -3.01
CA TRP A 56 9.96 22.70 -4.11
C TRP A 56 9.16 22.39 -5.39
N SER A 57 8.95 23.47 -6.13
CA SER A 57 8.39 23.60 -7.46
C SER A 57 9.29 22.98 -8.53
N ALA A 58 8.71 22.41 -9.58
CA ALA A 58 9.40 22.21 -10.84
C ALA A 58 8.61 22.89 -11.95
N GLU A 59 9.08 24.05 -12.39
CA GLU A 59 8.66 24.65 -13.65
C GLU A 59 9.09 23.75 -14.82
N PRO A 60 8.27 23.60 -15.87
CA PRO A 60 8.66 22.85 -17.05
C PRO A 60 9.75 23.61 -17.82
N ARG A 61 10.94 23.00 -17.93
CA ARG A 61 12.00 23.43 -18.84
C ARG A 61 11.48 23.43 -20.28
N LYS A 62 11.39 24.62 -20.89
CA LYS A 62 11.11 24.80 -22.32
C LYS A 62 12.32 24.33 -23.13
N LEU A 63 12.11 23.37 -24.03
CA LEU A 63 13.10 23.00 -25.06
C LEU A 63 13.07 24.06 -26.19
N PRO A 64 14.22 24.42 -26.79
CA PRO A 64 14.27 25.41 -27.86
C PRO A 64 13.72 24.84 -29.17
N ALA A 65 12.88 25.62 -29.85
CA ALA A 65 12.30 25.31 -31.15
C ALA A 65 13.38 25.39 -32.25
N MET A 66 13.69 24.25 -32.86
CA MET A 66 14.62 24.17 -33.99
C MET A 66 13.80 24.31 -35.29
N ARG A 67 14.05 25.39 -36.04
CA ARG A 67 13.37 25.73 -37.29
C ARG A 67 13.96 24.88 -38.43
N TRP A 68 13.16 24.02 -39.03
CA TRP A 68 13.49 23.34 -40.29
C TRP A 68 12.84 24.07 -41.46
N ILE A 69 13.66 24.49 -42.43
CA ILE A 69 13.23 25.03 -43.71
C ILE A 69 12.85 23.84 -44.60
N ALA A 70 11.61 23.82 -45.09
CA ALA A 70 11.13 22.81 -46.03
C ALA A 70 11.36 23.29 -47.48
N MET A 71 12.08 22.51 -48.28
CA MET A 71 12.00 22.55 -49.75
C MET A 71 11.08 21.42 -50.21
N LEU A 72 10.04 21.78 -50.94
CA LEU A 72 9.09 20.87 -51.59
C LEU A 72 9.69 20.35 -52.90
N ALA A 73 9.81 19.04 -53.04
CA ALA A 73 9.81 18.35 -54.33
C ALA A 73 8.85 17.16 -54.22
N GLY A 74 7.79 17.20 -55.02
CA GLY A 74 6.72 16.21 -55.01
C GLY A 74 7.12 14.90 -55.68
N VAL A 75 6.69 13.80 -55.08
CA VAL A 75 6.38 12.55 -55.76
C VAL A 75 5.10 12.01 -55.12
N GLY A 76 4.05 11.86 -55.92
CA GLY A 76 2.79 11.28 -55.49
C GLY A 76 2.92 9.78 -55.23
N MET A 77 2.51 9.36 -54.04
CA MET A 77 2.09 7.99 -53.75
C MET A 77 0.83 8.08 -52.88
N MET A 78 -0.25 7.45 -53.35
CA MET A 78 -1.46 7.21 -52.56
C MET A 78 -1.10 6.26 -51.41
N ALA A 79 -0.72 6.83 -50.26
CA ALA A 79 -0.61 6.10 -49.01
C ALA A 79 -1.97 6.14 -48.33
N GLY A 80 -2.67 5.00 -48.33
CA GLY A 80 -3.84 4.82 -47.47
C GLY A 80 -3.45 5.09 -46.02
N CYS A 81 -4.14 6.01 -45.37
CA CYS A 81 -4.00 6.26 -43.94
C CYS A 81 -4.52 5.02 -43.17
N ALA A 82 -3.71 3.98 -43.06
CA ALA A 82 -3.85 3.03 -41.98
C ALA A 82 -3.36 3.75 -40.72
N ALA A 83 -4.31 4.25 -39.91
CA ALA A 83 -4.01 4.71 -38.57
C ALA A 83 -3.23 3.60 -37.86
N ALA A 84 -2.03 3.90 -37.38
CA ALA A 84 -1.27 2.96 -36.58
C ALA A 84 -2.16 2.52 -35.41
N PRO A 85 -2.32 1.21 -35.14
CA PRO A 85 -3.06 0.78 -33.97
C PRO A 85 -2.41 1.40 -32.74
N ALA A 86 -3.22 1.96 -31.85
CA ALA A 86 -2.77 2.43 -30.55
C ALA A 86 -1.90 1.35 -29.89
N PRO A 87 -0.85 1.72 -29.13
CA PRO A 87 0.00 0.73 -28.47
C PRO A 87 -0.89 -0.20 -27.67
N THR A 88 -0.91 -1.47 -28.10
CA THR A 88 -1.71 -2.50 -27.46
C THR A 88 -1.13 -2.64 -26.06
N ALA A 89 -1.88 -2.18 -25.05
CA ALA A 89 -1.50 -2.41 -23.66
C ALA A 89 -1.10 -3.89 -23.53
N PHE A 90 0.10 -4.15 -23.03
CA PHE A 90 0.65 -5.49 -22.87
C PHE A 90 -0.38 -6.38 -22.17
N GLN A 91 -1.13 -7.17 -22.94
CA GLN A 91 -2.16 -8.06 -22.41
C GLN A 91 -1.43 -9.27 -21.88
N ALA A 92 -1.01 -9.21 -20.61
CA ALA A 92 -0.33 -10.34 -20.05
C ALA A 92 -1.28 -11.58 -19.98
N PRO A 93 -0.70 -12.80 -19.97
CA PRO A 93 -1.38 -14.06 -20.33
C PRO A 93 -2.57 -14.46 -19.44
N PHE A 94 -2.84 -13.67 -18.40
CA PHE A 94 -3.96 -13.82 -17.48
C PHE A 94 -5.33 -13.36 -18.02
N ALA A 95 -5.41 -12.72 -19.20
CA ALA A 95 -6.65 -12.15 -19.73
C ALA A 95 -7.80 -13.16 -20.05
N ARG A 96 -7.53 -14.47 -20.05
CA ARG A 96 -8.51 -15.51 -20.48
C ARG A 96 -9.65 -15.82 -19.51
N ALA A 97 -9.60 -15.41 -18.25
CA ALA A 97 -10.57 -15.84 -17.24
C ALA A 97 -11.72 -14.84 -16.95
N GLY A 98 -11.94 -13.86 -17.83
CA GLY A 98 -12.89 -12.76 -17.59
C GLY A 98 -12.41 -11.83 -16.48
N TYR A 99 -12.82 -10.56 -16.52
CA TYR A 99 -12.50 -9.57 -15.50
C TYR A 99 -13.68 -9.43 -14.54
N GLY A 100 -13.38 -9.36 -13.24
CA GLY A 100 -14.39 -9.15 -12.22
C GLY A 100 -13.81 -9.08 -10.81
N PRO A 101 -14.64 -8.71 -9.83
CA PRO A 101 -14.24 -8.48 -8.44
C PRO A 101 -13.47 -9.66 -7.82
N GLU A 102 -13.96 -10.88 -8.03
CA GLU A 102 -13.31 -12.09 -7.50
C GLU A 102 -11.90 -12.31 -8.03
N ARG A 103 -11.66 -11.92 -9.29
CA ARG A 103 -10.37 -12.07 -9.93
C ARG A 103 -9.37 -11.04 -9.40
N ILE A 104 -9.81 -9.81 -9.19
CA ILE A 104 -9.03 -8.74 -8.55
C ILE A 104 -8.57 -9.20 -7.17
N ALA A 105 -9.52 -9.65 -6.33
CA ALA A 105 -9.21 -10.09 -4.97
C ALA A 105 -8.24 -11.28 -4.95
N ARG A 106 -8.46 -12.31 -5.79
CA ARG A 106 -7.57 -13.47 -5.90
C ARG A 106 -6.14 -13.12 -6.30
N ILE A 107 -5.97 -12.14 -7.19
CA ILE A 107 -4.64 -11.69 -7.59
C ILE A 107 -3.93 -11.01 -6.42
N ALA A 108 -4.63 -10.13 -5.70
CA ALA A 108 -4.08 -9.48 -4.51
C ALA A 108 -3.69 -10.52 -3.44
N GLU A 109 -4.54 -11.53 -3.19
CA GLU A 109 -4.25 -12.64 -2.28
C GLU A 109 -3.02 -13.44 -2.70
N ARG A 110 -2.85 -13.72 -4.00
CA ARG A 110 -1.67 -14.42 -4.50
C ARG A 110 -0.40 -13.63 -4.21
N GLU A 111 -0.39 -12.33 -4.47
CA GLU A 111 0.79 -11.50 -4.16
C GLU A 111 1.04 -11.42 -2.65
N TRP A 112 0.00 -11.31 -1.83
CA TRP A 112 0.13 -11.36 -0.37
C TRP A 112 0.72 -12.69 0.13
N LEU A 113 0.26 -13.82 -0.40
CA LEU A 113 0.84 -15.14 -0.11
C LEU A 113 2.30 -15.20 -0.55
N ALA A 114 2.62 -14.65 -1.72
CA ALA A 114 3.99 -14.57 -2.23
C ALA A 114 4.88 -13.74 -1.29
N PHE A 115 4.40 -12.63 -0.73
CA PHE A 115 5.15 -11.85 0.26
C PHE A 115 5.18 -12.46 1.67
N GLY A 116 4.70 -13.69 1.85
CA GLY A 116 4.78 -14.42 3.12
C GLY A 116 3.61 -14.16 4.06
N SER A 117 2.45 -13.77 3.52
CA SER A 117 1.19 -13.64 4.27
C SER A 117 1.22 -12.61 5.40
N VAL A 118 1.92 -11.49 5.21
CA VAL A 118 2.10 -10.45 6.24
C VAL A 118 0.78 -9.85 6.69
N LEU A 119 0.54 -9.83 7.99
CA LEU A 119 -0.56 -9.10 8.62
C LEU A 119 -0.03 -7.77 9.15
N ALA A 120 -0.79 -6.69 8.93
CA ALA A 120 -0.48 -5.38 9.47
C ALA A 120 -1.70 -4.79 10.20
N ASP A 121 -1.45 -4.05 11.28
CA ASP A 121 -2.49 -3.37 12.08
C ASP A 121 -2.30 -1.84 12.15
N GLY A 122 -1.35 -1.32 11.37
CA GLY A 122 -0.99 0.10 11.29
C GLY A 122 0.10 0.54 12.27
N THR A 123 0.38 -0.24 13.32
CA THR A 123 1.49 0.03 14.25
C THR A 123 2.57 -1.05 14.20
N THR A 124 2.18 -2.27 13.83
CA THR A 124 3.05 -3.43 13.72
C THR A 124 2.72 -4.23 12.46
N SER A 125 3.66 -5.06 12.05
CA SER A 125 3.45 -6.09 11.04
C SER A 125 4.07 -7.41 11.48
N SER A 126 3.45 -8.51 11.09
CA SER A 126 4.03 -9.85 11.28
C SER A 126 5.27 -10.02 10.40
N SER A 127 6.10 -11.00 10.72
CA SER A 127 7.23 -11.38 9.86
C SER A 127 6.74 -11.83 8.48
N GLY A 128 7.49 -11.48 7.46
CA GLY A 128 7.34 -11.90 6.07
C GLY A 128 8.38 -11.18 5.23
N ARG A 129 8.16 -11.17 3.91
CA ARG A 129 9.16 -10.68 2.96
C ARG A 129 8.99 -9.19 2.75
N ARG A 130 10.09 -8.45 2.70
CA ARG A 130 10.14 -6.99 2.49
C ARG A 130 10.55 -6.65 1.08
N GLU A 131 10.12 -5.49 0.61
CA GLU A 131 10.51 -4.96 -0.69
C GLU A 131 12.02 -4.78 -0.86
N THR A 132 12.80 -4.70 0.21
CA THR A 132 14.26 -4.52 0.17
C THR A 132 15.03 -5.84 0.06
N GLU A 133 14.35 -6.99 0.19
CA GLU A 133 14.98 -8.31 0.09
C GLU A 133 15.25 -8.71 -1.36
N ASP A 134 16.33 -9.47 -1.59
CA ASP A 134 16.66 -10.00 -2.90
C ASP A 134 15.50 -10.83 -3.48
N GLY A 135 15.18 -10.56 -4.74
CA GLY A 135 14.03 -11.13 -5.45
C GLY A 135 12.74 -10.32 -5.28
N TRP A 136 12.59 -9.55 -4.21
CA TRP A 136 11.35 -8.82 -3.90
C TRP A 136 11.35 -7.38 -4.38
N TRP A 137 12.50 -6.72 -4.39
CA TRP A 137 12.61 -5.43 -5.07
C TRP A 137 12.37 -5.58 -6.58
N GLN A 138 12.86 -6.66 -7.21
CA GLN A 138 12.59 -6.96 -8.62
C GLN A 138 11.09 -7.20 -8.84
N ARG A 139 10.44 -7.88 -7.89
CA ARG A 139 9.00 -8.10 -7.93
C ARG A 139 8.22 -6.78 -7.83
N VAL A 140 8.73 -5.81 -7.08
CA VAL A 140 8.19 -4.44 -7.10
C VAL A 140 8.43 -3.77 -8.45
N GLY A 141 9.59 -3.96 -9.08
CA GLY A 141 9.87 -3.55 -10.46
C GLY A 141 8.85 -4.10 -11.47
N ASP A 142 8.43 -5.36 -11.32
CA ASP A 142 7.36 -5.94 -12.13
C ASP A 142 6.04 -5.16 -12.00
N TYR A 143 5.70 -4.68 -10.79
CA TYR A 143 4.47 -3.90 -10.59
C TYR A 143 4.52 -2.57 -11.33
N TRP A 144 5.68 -1.91 -11.33
CA TRP A 144 5.90 -0.68 -12.10
C TRP A 144 5.78 -0.93 -13.60
N PHE A 145 6.48 -1.94 -14.10
CA PHE A 145 6.51 -2.24 -15.52
C PHE A 145 5.15 -2.73 -16.03
N GLN A 146 4.56 -3.73 -15.38
CA GLN A 146 3.33 -4.37 -15.84
C GLN A 146 2.07 -3.58 -15.46
N GLY A 147 2.12 -2.78 -14.40
CA GLY A 147 0.98 -1.99 -13.94
C GLY A 147 0.86 -0.64 -14.65
N VAL A 148 1.97 0.07 -14.87
CA VAL A 148 1.96 1.45 -15.38
C VAL A 148 2.95 1.70 -16.52
N GLY A 149 3.67 0.67 -16.99
CA GLY A 149 4.61 0.80 -18.11
C GLY A 149 5.92 1.52 -17.76
N ALA A 150 6.21 1.72 -16.47
CA ALA A 150 7.40 2.43 -16.02
C ALA A 150 8.56 1.46 -15.79
N ALA A 151 9.74 1.77 -16.33
CA ALA A 151 10.95 0.96 -16.21
C ALA A 151 11.72 1.23 -14.90
N HIS A 152 11.02 1.22 -13.76
CA HIS A 152 11.66 1.27 -12.44
C HIS A 152 12.12 -0.12 -12.03
N THR A 153 13.32 -0.24 -11.47
CA THR A 153 13.82 -1.57 -11.06
C THR A 153 13.12 -2.09 -9.80
N GLY A 154 12.53 -1.20 -9.01
CA GLY A 154 11.90 -1.51 -7.72
C GLY A 154 12.86 -1.41 -6.54
N LEU A 155 14.16 -1.26 -6.78
CA LEU A 155 15.06 -0.65 -5.79
C LEU A 155 14.62 0.79 -5.54
N HIS A 156 14.97 1.34 -4.38
CA HIS A 156 14.67 2.72 -4.02
C HIS A 156 15.47 3.72 -4.90
N GLU A 157 15.13 3.80 -6.19
CA GLU A 157 15.90 4.51 -7.23
C GLU A 157 15.58 5.99 -7.38
N THR A 158 14.61 6.52 -6.64
CA THR A 158 14.41 7.97 -6.65
C THR A 158 15.52 8.62 -5.84
N ALA A 159 16.06 9.76 -6.31
CA ALA A 159 17.08 10.54 -5.60
C ALA A 159 16.64 10.96 -4.18
N ASP A 160 15.34 10.86 -3.89
CA ASP A 160 14.68 11.13 -2.61
C ASP A 160 14.35 9.86 -1.80
N GLY A 161 14.76 8.67 -2.27
CA GLY A 161 14.79 7.41 -1.53
C GLY A 161 13.44 6.71 -1.28
N ARG A 162 12.37 6.96 -2.07
CA ARG A 162 11.09 6.24 -1.91
C ARG A 162 10.28 6.14 -3.22
N PRO A 163 10.16 4.95 -3.84
CA PRO A 163 9.10 4.69 -4.79
C PRO A 163 7.86 4.25 -4.00
N PHE A 164 6.89 5.13 -3.77
CA PHE A 164 5.61 4.74 -3.17
C PHE A 164 4.82 3.86 -4.17
N TRP A 165 5.13 2.57 -4.23
CA TRP A 165 4.64 1.64 -5.27
C TRP A 165 3.24 1.10 -5.02
N SER A 166 2.55 1.55 -3.97
CA SER A 166 1.18 1.11 -3.66
C SER A 166 0.19 1.30 -4.83
N ALA A 167 0.28 2.40 -5.57
CA ALA A 167 -0.60 2.63 -6.73
C ALA A 167 -0.18 1.81 -7.96
N ALA A 168 1.12 1.62 -8.17
CA ALA A 168 1.64 0.70 -9.18
C ALA A 168 1.18 -0.74 -8.91
N PHE A 169 1.14 -1.17 -7.64
CA PHE A 169 0.58 -2.45 -7.23
C PHE A 169 -0.91 -2.57 -7.58
N ILE A 170 -1.74 -1.58 -7.25
CA ILE A 170 -3.17 -1.62 -7.65
C ILE A 170 -3.31 -1.72 -9.17
N SER A 171 -2.57 -0.89 -9.91
CA SER A 171 -2.55 -0.91 -11.37
C SER A 171 -2.12 -2.26 -11.93
N TYR A 172 -1.09 -2.89 -11.34
CA TYR A 172 -0.67 -4.25 -11.65
C TYR A 172 -1.79 -5.25 -11.40
N VAL A 173 -2.44 -5.20 -10.23
CA VAL A 173 -3.54 -6.14 -9.92
C VAL A 173 -4.68 -6.00 -10.92
N MET A 174 -5.02 -4.78 -11.34
CA MET A 174 -6.06 -4.54 -12.35
C MET A 174 -5.64 -5.05 -13.74
N ALA A 175 -4.40 -4.82 -14.13
CA ALA A 175 -3.84 -5.36 -15.39
C ALA A 175 -3.86 -6.89 -15.37
N ALA A 176 -3.33 -7.48 -14.29
CA ALA A 176 -3.38 -8.90 -13.96
C ALA A 176 -4.78 -9.47 -13.97
N ALA A 177 -5.79 -8.69 -13.56
CA ALA A 177 -7.18 -9.08 -13.53
C ALA A 177 -7.83 -9.03 -14.93
N GLY A 178 -7.16 -8.47 -15.93
CA GLY A 178 -7.67 -8.32 -17.29
C GLY A 178 -8.62 -7.13 -17.44
N ALA A 179 -8.45 -6.09 -16.61
CA ALA A 179 -9.31 -4.90 -16.68
C ALA A 179 -9.30 -4.26 -18.08
N GLY A 180 -8.15 -4.23 -18.75
CA GLY A 180 -8.03 -3.61 -20.08
C GLY A 180 -8.33 -2.11 -19.98
N ASP A 181 -9.12 -1.59 -20.91
CA ASP A 181 -9.54 -0.18 -20.94
C ASP A 181 -10.55 0.21 -19.84
N ARG A 182 -11.07 -0.77 -19.09
CA ARG A 182 -12.07 -0.53 -18.03
C ARG A 182 -11.51 0.12 -16.77
N PHE A 183 -10.19 0.17 -16.60
CA PHE A 183 -9.54 0.79 -15.44
C PHE A 183 -8.53 1.86 -15.87
N VAL A 184 -8.44 2.95 -15.11
CA VAL A 184 -7.44 4.00 -15.34
C VAL A 184 -6.18 3.68 -14.54
N TYR A 185 -5.15 3.21 -15.24
CA TYR A 185 -3.85 2.88 -14.66
C TYR A 185 -3.05 4.14 -14.30
N SER A 186 -2.46 4.15 -13.12
CA SER A 186 -1.59 5.24 -12.66
C SER A 186 -0.74 4.80 -11.47
N ASP A 187 0.41 5.44 -11.34
CA ASP A 187 1.28 5.43 -10.17
C ASP A 187 0.82 6.38 -9.05
N ALA A 188 -0.31 7.05 -9.22
CA ALA A 188 -0.92 7.93 -8.23
C ALA A 188 -2.37 7.52 -7.93
N HIS A 189 -2.63 7.17 -6.66
CA HIS A 189 -3.97 6.81 -6.15
C HIS A 189 -5.04 7.85 -6.51
N ALA A 190 -4.70 9.14 -6.40
CA ALA A 190 -5.63 10.24 -6.68
C ALA A 190 -6.21 10.18 -8.11
N VAL A 191 -5.50 9.61 -9.08
CA VAL A 191 -5.95 9.57 -10.49
C VAL A 191 -7.20 8.72 -10.65
N TYR A 192 -7.15 7.44 -10.26
CA TYR A 192 -8.31 6.56 -10.39
C TYR A 192 -9.39 6.84 -9.35
N ILE A 193 -9.04 7.37 -8.17
CA ILE A 193 -10.05 7.89 -7.22
C ILE A 193 -10.85 9.01 -7.87
N ASN A 194 -10.17 10.05 -8.39
CA ASN A 194 -10.84 11.19 -8.99
C ASN A 194 -11.64 10.79 -10.23
N ARG A 195 -11.10 9.89 -11.06
CA ARG A 195 -11.82 9.36 -12.22
C ARG A 195 -13.11 8.67 -11.82
N ALA A 196 -13.04 7.71 -10.91
CA ALA A 196 -14.20 6.90 -10.52
C ALA A 196 -15.30 7.75 -9.86
N ILE A 197 -14.91 8.73 -9.03
CA ILE A 197 -15.88 9.65 -8.45
C ILE A 197 -16.49 10.56 -9.52
N ALA A 198 -15.68 11.12 -10.42
CA ALA A 198 -16.19 11.98 -11.50
C ALA A 198 -17.14 11.22 -12.44
N ASP A 199 -16.84 9.96 -12.76
CA ASP A 199 -17.72 9.10 -13.57
C ASP A 199 -19.08 8.90 -12.87
N ARG A 200 -19.09 8.69 -11.55
CA ARG A 200 -20.34 8.61 -10.77
C ARG A 200 -21.09 9.95 -10.73
N GLU A 201 -20.38 11.06 -10.48
CA GLU A 201 -20.97 12.41 -10.45
C GLU A 201 -21.58 12.80 -11.80
N ALA A 202 -21.02 12.28 -12.91
CA ALA A 202 -21.56 12.41 -14.26
C ALA A 202 -22.73 11.45 -14.57
N GLY A 203 -23.18 10.66 -13.60
CA GLY A 203 -24.33 9.75 -13.75
C GLY A 203 -24.03 8.45 -14.51
N ARG A 204 -22.75 8.06 -14.67
CA ARG A 204 -22.41 6.76 -15.26
C ARG A 204 -22.85 5.63 -14.33
N THR A 205 -23.30 4.53 -14.92
CA THR A 205 -23.78 3.34 -14.21
C THR A 205 -22.89 2.11 -14.41
N THR A 206 -21.94 2.17 -15.34
CA THR A 206 -21.01 1.08 -15.68
C THR A 206 -19.55 1.55 -15.54
N GLY A 207 -18.63 0.62 -15.35
CA GLY A 207 -17.21 0.88 -15.12
C GLY A 207 -16.87 1.09 -13.65
N TRP A 208 -15.71 1.67 -13.36
CA TRP A 208 -15.34 2.02 -11.99
C TRP A 208 -16.02 3.29 -11.55
N LEU A 209 -16.83 3.17 -10.51
CA LEU A 209 -17.55 4.28 -9.89
C LEU A 209 -17.04 4.47 -8.46
N GLY A 210 -17.00 5.71 -7.98
CA GLY A 210 -16.52 6.06 -6.64
C GLY A 210 -17.62 6.64 -5.79
N TRP A 211 -17.83 6.10 -4.59
CA TRP A 211 -18.81 6.55 -3.60
C TRP A 211 -18.12 7.10 -2.36
N PRO A 212 -18.79 7.95 -1.55
CA PRO A 212 -18.35 8.21 -0.18
C PRO A 212 -18.13 6.89 0.56
N ILE A 213 -17.10 6.84 1.41
CA ILE A 213 -16.67 5.59 2.05
C ILE A 213 -17.79 4.87 2.82
N ASP A 214 -18.73 5.63 3.37
CA ASP A 214 -19.86 5.18 4.18
C ASP A 214 -21.17 5.09 3.39
N ALA A 215 -21.13 5.20 2.07
CA ALA A 215 -22.33 5.08 1.25
C ALA A 215 -22.76 3.62 1.05
N LEU A 216 -21.80 2.69 1.01
CA LEU A 216 -22.01 1.29 0.66
C LEU A 216 -21.36 0.35 1.67
N THR A 217 -21.96 -0.84 1.84
CA THR A 217 -21.25 -1.98 2.44
C THR A 217 -20.19 -2.47 1.47
N PRO A 218 -18.91 -2.60 1.90
CA PRO A 218 -17.86 -3.10 1.02
C PRO A 218 -18.13 -4.52 0.51
N GLN A 219 -17.66 -4.78 -0.69
CA GLN A 219 -17.71 -6.09 -1.34
C GLN A 219 -16.29 -6.51 -1.73
N ARG A 220 -16.08 -7.82 -1.80
CA ARG A 220 -14.82 -8.38 -2.29
C ARG A 220 -14.53 -7.84 -3.69
N GLY A 221 -13.30 -7.39 -3.92
CA GLY A 221 -12.86 -6.75 -5.16
C GLY A 221 -13.01 -5.22 -5.20
N ASP A 222 -13.71 -4.60 -4.24
CA ASP A 222 -13.74 -3.14 -4.11
C ASP A 222 -12.36 -2.57 -3.78
N LEU A 223 -12.15 -1.30 -4.13
CA LEU A 223 -11.06 -0.50 -3.58
C LEU A 223 -11.58 0.37 -2.44
N VAL A 224 -10.91 0.35 -1.29
CA VAL A 224 -11.21 1.28 -0.19
C VAL A 224 -10.04 2.23 -0.03
N CYS A 225 -10.32 3.53 -0.12
CA CYS A 225 -9.32 4.56 -0.31
C CYS A 225 -9.31 5.56 0.82
N GLN A 226 -8.12 5.86 1.32
CA GLN A 226 -7.83 6.88 2.32
C GLN A 226 -7.06 8.02 1.68
N ALA A 227 -7.43 9.26 2.00
CA ALA A 227 -6.53 10.40 1.81
C ALA A 227 -5.52 10.41 2.95
N ARG A 228 -4.25 10.66 2.64
CA ARG A 228 -3.23 10.82 3.69
C ARG A 228 -3.25 12.27 4.16
N ALA A 229 -3.41 12.47 5.47
CA ALA A 229 -3.26 13.79 6.05
C ALA A 229 -1.80 14.27 5.91
N GLU A 230 -1.62 15.50 5.44
CA GLU A 230 -0.33 16.20 5.47
C GLU A 230 -0.43 17.35 6.48
N ALA A 231 0.55 17.43 7.37
CA ALA A 231 0.58 18.48 8.40
C ALA A 231 0.53 19.87 7.75
N GLY A 232 -0.36 20.73 8.26
CA GLY A 232 -0.54 22.09 7.73
C GLY A 232 -1.33 22.19 6.42
N ARG A 233 -1.90 21.09 5.90
CA ARG A 233 -2.79 21.12 4.74
C ARG A 233 -4.24 20.87 5.14
N VAL A 234 -5.15 21.43 4.33
CA VAL A 234 -6.60 21.20 4.46
C VAL A 234 -6.89 19.71 4.23
N PRO A 235 -7.65 19.03 5.11
CA PRO A 235 -8.03 17.65 4.91
C PRO A 235 -8.76 17.45 3.58
N VAL A 236 -8.36 16.41 2.83
CA VAL A 236 -9.02 16.03 1.58
C VAL A 236 -10.35 15.36 1.92
N ARG A 237 -11.43 15.88 1.34
CA ARG A 237 -12.78 15.33 1.52
C ARG A 237 -13.35 14.91 0.17
N TYR A 238 -14.28 13.96 0.19
CA TYR A 238 -14.87 13.40 -1.02
C TYR A 238 -15.37 14.48 -2.00
N HIS A 239 -16.14 15.47 -1.54
CA HIS A 239 -16.74 16.50 -2.41
C HIS A 239 -15.80 17.66 -2.76
N THR A 240 -14.72 17.87 -2.00
CA THR A 240 -13.80 19.02 -2.16
C THR A 240 -12.37 18.58 -2.46
N ARG A 241 -12.20 17.36 -2.98
CA ARG A 241 -10.90 16.76 -3.28
C ARG A 241 -10.20 17.54 -4.40
N PRO A 242 -8.90 17.85 -4.28
CA PRO A 242 -8.13 18.45 -5.36
C PRO A 242 -7.83 17.41 -6.46
N ALA A 243 -7.36 17.88 -7.62
CA ALA A 243 -6.96 16.99 -8.72
C ALA A 243 -5.82 16.04 -8.35
N ARG A 244 -4.95 16.44 -7.41
CA ARG A 244 -3.82 15.66 -6.90
C ARG A 244 -3.77 15.74 -5.39
N PHE A 245 -3.61 14.60 -4.73
CA PHE A 245 -3.43 14.50 -3.29
C PHE A 245 -2.75 13.17 -2.93
N PRO A 246 -2.05 13.11 -1.78
CA PRO A 246 -1.53 11.84 -1.28
C PRO A 246 -2.70 10.96 -0.83
N ALA A 247 -2.70 9.71 -1.29
CA ALA A 247 -3.73 8.76 -0.96
C ALA A 247 -3.17 7.34 -0.94
N HIS A 248 -3.97 6.43 -0.40
CA HIS A 248 -3.69 5.01 -0.40
C HIS A 248 -4.99 4.23 -0.51
N CYS A 249 -5.06 3.31 -1.45
CA CYS A 249 -6.14 2.35 -1.60
C CYS A 249 -5.64 0.94 -1.36
N ASP A 250 -6.50 0.13 -0.74
CA ASP A 250 -6.34 -1.32 -0.63
C ASP A 250 -7.50 -2.03 -1.35
N ILE A 251 -7.30 -3.29 -1.70
CA ILE A 251 -8.30 -4.17 -2.32
C ILE A 251 -9.01 -4.95 -1.22
N VAL A 252 -10.34 -4.90 -1.19
CA VAL A 252 -11.15 -5.73 -0.29
C VAL A 252 -11.06 -7.19 -0.73
N VAL A 253 -10.65 -8.07 0.18
CA VAL A 253 -10.53 -9.51 -0.07
C VAL A 253 -11.44 -10.33 0.84
N ALA A 254 -11.84 -9.87 2.01
CA ALA A 254 -12.90 -10.55 2.77
C ALA A 254 -13.86 -9.55 3.37
N VAL A 255 -15.12 -9.96 3.50
CA VAL A 255 -16.17 -9.18 4.13
C VAL A 255 -16.87 -10.09 5.13
N GLU A 256 -16.81 -9.71 6.39
CA GLU A 256 -17.54 -10.30 7.50
C GLU A 256 -18.56 -9.29 8.03
N PRO A 257 -19.51 -9.69 8.90
CA PRO A 257 -20.55 -8.79 9.40
C PRO A 257 -20.01 -7.50 10.07
N ASP A 258 -18.89 -7.60 10.78
CA ASP A 258 -18.32 -6.56 11.63
C ASP A 258 -16.90 -6.13 11.22
N TRP A 259 -16.31 -6.71 10.18
CA TRP A 259 -15.01 -6.30 9.66
C TRP A 259 -14.79 -6.69 8.19
N ILE A 260 -13.81 -6.04 7.56
CA ILE A 260 -13.29 -6.42 6.24
C ILE A 260 -11.80 -6.73 6.32
N ALA A 261 -11.31 -7.65 5.50
CA ALA A 261 -9.88 -7.77 5.22
C ALA A 261 -9.58 -7.12 3.87
N VAL A 262 -8.47 -6.38 3.84
CA VAL A 262 -7.98 -5.72 2.63
C VAL A 262 -6.51 -6.04 2.41
N ILE A 263 -6.07 -6.01 1.16
CA ILE A 263 -4.67 -6.20 0.77
C ILE A 263 -4.20 -4.98 -0.01
N GLY A 264 -3.03 -4.46 0.37
CA GLY A 264 -2.39 -3.33 -0.30
C GLY A 264 -0.89 -3.57 -0.46
N GLY A 265 -0.32 -2.93 -1.48
CA GLY A 265 1.11 -2.86 -1.71
C GLY A 265 1.75 -1.70 -0.96
N ASN A 266 3.04 -1.79 -0.66
CA ASN A 266 3.82 -0.82 0.12
C ASN A 266 3.16 -0.49 1.47
N VAL A 267 2.55 -1.50 2.10
CA VAL A 267 2.02 -1.44 3.46
C VAL A 267 3.03 -2.13 4.35
N ALA A 268 3.70 -1.37 5.22
CA ALA A 268 4.86 -1.85 6.00
C ALA A 268 6.00 -2.41 5.13
N ASP A 269 6.27 -1.74 4.00
CA ASP A 269 7.31 -2.07 3.03
C ASP A 269 7.16 -3.48 2.41
N THR A 270 5.91 -3.91 2.23
CA THR A 270 5.54 -5.23 1.69
C THR A 270 4.14 -5.22 1.08
N VAL A 271 3.67 -6.36 0.57
CA VAL A 271 2.24 -6.62 0.30
C VAL A 271 1.63 -7.20 1.57
N ALA A 272 0.84 -6.40 2.29
CA ALA A 272 0.26 -6.80 3.57
C ALA A 272 -1.26 -6.87 3.53
N ARG A 273 -1.81 -7.73 4.40
CA ARG A 273 -3.25 -7.79 4.70
C ARG A 273 -3.54 -7.02 5.97
N ARG A 274 -4.57 -6.18 5.94
CA ARG A 274 -5.09 -5.43 7.10
C ARG A 274 -6.54 -5.81 7.36
N ARG A 275 -6.98 -5.64 8.60
CA ARG A 275 -8.39 -5.75 8.98
C ARG A 275 -8.92 -4.39 9.42
N TYR A 276 -10.11 -4.05 8.96
CA TYR A 276 -10.81 -2.84 9.36
C TYR A 276 -12.19 -3.19 9.92
N PRO A 277 -12.55 -2.64 11.09
CA PRO A 277 -13.90 -2.83 11.62
C PRO A 277 -14.93 -2.12 10.74
N LEU A 278 -16.12 -2.72 10.68
CA LEU A 278 -17.31 -2.13 10.11
C LEU A 278 -18.24 -1.67 11.24
N HIS A 279 -18.86 -0.51 11.04
CA HIS A 279 -19.95 -0.02 11.87
C HIS A 279 -21.22 -0.06 11.05
N GLN A 280 -22.20 -0.85 11.50
CA GLN A 280 -23.46 -1.07 10.76
C GLN A 280 -23.20 -1.54 9.30
N GLY A 281 -22.21 -2.43 9.13
CA GLY A 281 -21.84 -2.99 7.83
C GLY A 281 -21.11 -2.01 6.91
N ARG A 282 -20.59 -0.88 7.40
CA ARG A 282 -19.89 0.14 6.60
C ARG A 282 -18.59 0.57 7.27
N LEU A 283 -17.64 1.08 6.48
CA LEU A 283 -16.40 1.64 7.02
C LEU A 283 -16.69 2.96 7.75
N PRO A 284 -16.13 3.18 8.95
CA PRO A 284 -16.41 4.38 9.74
C PRO A 284 -15.73 5.61 9.14
N THR A 285 -16.41 6.75 9.15
CA THR A 285 -15.86 8.05 8.70
C THR A 285 -15.05 8.77 9.78
N GLU A 286 -15.17 8.33 11.04
CA GLU A 286 -14.59 9.01 12.21
C GLU A 286 -13.05 8.97 12.26
N ARG A 287 -12.41 8.03 11.53
CA ARG A 287 -10.95 7.97 11.44
C ARG A 287 -10.33 9.08 10.58
N GLY A 288 -11.11 9.99 10.01
CA GLY A 288 -10.63 11.22 9.33
C GLY A 288 -9.89 11.02 8.00
N ASP A 289 -9.38 9.82 7.76
CA ASP A 289 -8.53 9.51 6.61
C ASP A 289 -9.32 8.83 5.48
N TRP A 290 -10.45 8.21 5.78
CA TRP A 290 -11.27 7.53 4.77
C TRP A 290 -11.93 8.50 3.81
N LEU A 291 -11.78 8.23 2.52
CA LEU A 291 -12.22 9.11 1.45
C LEU A 291 -13.34 8.50 0.62
N ALA A 292 -13.08 7.33 0.02
CA ALA A 292 -13.97 6.77 -0.98
C ALA A 292 -13.90 5.25 -1.06
N LEU A 293 -15.02 4.64 -1.45
CA LEU A 293 -15.10 3.27 -1.90
C LEU A 293 -15.26 3.27 -3.43
N LEU A 294 -14.40 2.56 -4.15
CA LEU A 294 -14.52 2.38 -5.60
C LEU A 294 -14.99 0.97 -5.90
N ARG A 295 -15.97 0.83 -6.79
CA ARG A 295 -16.52 -0.47 -7.22
C ARG A 295 -16.66 -0.52 -8.73
N PHE A 296 -16.28 -1.66 -9.29
CA PHE A 296 -16.54 -1.98 -10.69
C PHE A 296 -18.00 -2.42 -10.89
N GLN A 297 -18.69 -1.76 -11.81
CA GLN A 297 -20.03 -2.12 -12.29
C GLN A 297 -19.90 -2.66 -13.72
N GLY A 298 -20.12 -3.98 -13.87
CA GLY A 298 -19.98 -4.72 -15.12
C GLY A 298 -21.16 -4.57 -16.06
#